data_AF-A0A7R7GLD9-F1
#
_entry.id   AF-A0A7R7GLD9-F1
#
_cell.length_a   1.000
_cell.length_b   1.000
_cell.length_c   1.000
_cell.angle_alpha   90.00
_cell.angle_beta   90.00
_cell.angle_gamma   90.00
#
_symmetry.space_group_name_H-M   'P 1'
#
loop_
_entity.id
_entity.type
_entity.pdbx_description
1 polymer ?
#
loop_
_entity_poly.entity_id
_entity_poly.type
_entity_poly.pdbx_seq_one_letter_code
_entity_poly.pdbx_strand_id
1 'polypeptide(L)'
;MTDSHSQDELIALGRAAEAAGLDLEDLQALREFRDQGGDLLMLMKRMRQELDYEAVRSGRKTAADMSLFSPETAVRTRIKHRLEGVDDDPLGVLMRDYRFTVDELASLLSMPVTNIEARIRDDDAFGLNSEPEWQLFDIRNLAYRADEVLGEAEKAARWLRKPNRALNGEAPLSRLATREGIQQVEALLEIISEGIPT
;
A
#
# COMPACT_ATOMS: atom_id res chain seq x y z
N MET A 1 -34.88 3.27 18.99
CA MET A 1 -34.90 2.99 17.53
C MET A 1 -33.50 3.19 16.90
N THR A 2 -32.42 2.93 17.64
CA THR A 2 -31.03 3.20 17.23
C THR A 2 -30.18 1.94 17.03
N ASP A 3 -30.76 0.75 17.20
CA ASP A 3 -30.02 -0.52 17.26
C ASP A 3 -29.85 -1.19 15.88
N SER A 4 -30.79 -0.97 14.95
CA SER A 4 -30.76 -1.63 13.63
C SER A 4 -29.63 -1.13 12.73
N HIS A 5 -29.27 0.15 12.82
CA HIS A 5 -28.21 0.73 11.98
C HIS A 5 -26.82 0.23 12.42
N SER A 6 -26.61 0.09 13.72
CA SER A 6 -25.36 -0.41 14.29
C SER A 6 -25.18 -1.92 14.02
N GLN A 7 -26.29 -2.68 13.97
CA GLN A 7 -26.27 -4.10 13.65
C GLN A 7 -26.02 -4.38 12.16
N ASP A 8 -26.63 -3.61 11.26
CA ASP A 8 -26.36 -3.70 9.81
C ASP A 8 -24.93 -3.28 9.47
N GLU A 9 -24.40 -2.27 10.16
CA GLU A 9 -22.99 -1.89 10.06
C GLU A 9 -22.10 -3.04 10.53
N LEU A 10 -22.28 -3.61 11.72
CA LEU A 10 -21.47 -4.74 12.21
C LEU A 10 -21.48 -5.96 11.28
N ILE A 11 -22.59 -6.22 10.58
CA ILE A 11 -22.67 -7.29 9.57
C ILE A 11 -21.88 -6.92 8.31
N ALA A 12 -21.98 -5.69 7.83
CA ALA A 12 -21.20 -5.20 6.69
C ALA A 12 -19.68 -5.21 7.01
N LEU A 13 -19.34 -4.87 8.25
CA LEU A 13 -18.00 -4.91 8.81
C LEU A 13 -17.46 -6.34 8.87
N GLY A 14 -18.24 -7.30 9.36
CA GLY A 14 -17.87 -8.72 9.37
C GLY A 14 -17.65 -9.30 7.97
N ARG A 15 -18.49 -8.92 7.00
CA ARG A 15 -18.32 -9.33 5.59
C ARG A 15 -17.08 -8.72 4.95
N ALA A 16 -16.75 -7.48 5.28
CA ALA A 16 -15.52 -6.84 4.80
C ALA A 16 -14.28 -7.51 5.40
N ALA A 17 -14.29 -7.84 6.70
CA ALA A 17 -13.21 -8.57 7.35
C ALA A 17 -13.00 -9.97 6.74
N GLU A 18 -14.10 -10.69 6.47
CA GLU A 18 -14.05 -12.01 5.81
C GLU A 18 -13.56 -11.91 4.36
N ALA A 19 -14.02 -10.91 3.60
CA ALA A 19 -13.56 -10.65 2.23
C ALA A 19 -12.07 -10.25 2.18
N ALA A 20 -11.54 -9.63 3.23
CA ALA A 20 -10.12 -9.36 3.41
C ALA A 20 -9.30 -10.59 3.83
N GLY A 21 -9.94 -11.72 4.10
CA GLY A 21 -9.25 -12.91 4.60
C GLY A 21 -8.57 -12.65 5.94
N LEU A 22 -9.17 -11.80 6.78
CA LEU A 22 -8.66 -11.53 8.13
C LEU A 22 -8.83 -12.76 9.00
N ASP A 23 -7.76 -13.11 9.70
CA ASP A 23 -7.76 -14.23 10.61
C ASP A 23 -8.11 -13.81 12.05
N LEU A 24 -8.04 -14.77 12.98
CA LEU A 24 -8.42 -14.53 14.38
C LEU A 24 -7.49 -13.51 15.06
N GLU A 25 -6.22 -13.43 14.66
CA GLU A 25 -5.24 -12.47 15.19
C GLU A 25 -5.63 -11.06 14.73
N ASP A 26 -5.96 -10.91 13.45
CA ASP A 26 -6.43 -9.64 12.88
C ASP A 26 -7.73 -9.15 13.55
N LEU A 27 -8.67 -10.07 13.83
CA LEU A 27 -9.92 -9.76 14.54
C LEU A 27 -9.68 -9.35 16.01
N GLN A 28 -8.66 -9.92 16.66
CA GLN A 28 -8.26 -9.50 18.01
C GLN A 28 -7.65 -8.10 17.99
N ALA A 29 -6.79 -7.81 17.02
CA ALA A 29 -6.20 -6.49 16.86
C ALA A 29 -7.26 -5.41 16.53
N LEU A 30 -8.29 -5.73 15.73
CA LEU A 30 -9.47 -4.87 15.50
C LEU A 30 -10.22 -4.52 16.80
N ARG A 31 -10.34 -5.50 17.70
CA ARG A 31 -10.98 -5.32 19.00
C ARG A 31 -10.14 -4.42 19.91
N GLU A 32 -8.84 -4.64 19.96
CA GLU A 32 -7.91 -3.82 20.74
C GLU A 32 -7.85 -2.38 20.24
N PHE A 33 -7.78 -2.16 18.93
CA PHE A 33 -7.82 -0.83 18.30
C PHE A 33 -9.06 -0.04 18.71
N ARG A 34 -10.24 -0.68 18.68
CA ARG A 34 -11.48 -0.06 19.16
C ARG A 34 -11.41 0.27 20.65
N ASP A 35 -10.94 -0.67 21.45
CA ASP A 35 -10.90 -0.53 22.91
C ASP A 35 -9.89 0.58 23.32
N GLN A 36 -8.92 0.91 22.46
CA GLN A 36 -8.03 2.07 22.55
C GLN A 36 -8.64 3.40 22.05
N GLY A 37 -9.90 3.39 21.59
CA GLY A 37 -10.61 4.57 21.10
C GLY A 37 -10.42 4.87 19.60
N GLY A 38 -9.85 3.92 18.84
CA GLY A 38 -9.72 4.05 17.40
C GLY A 38 -11.07 4.09 16.67
N ASP A 39 -11.17 4.91 15.63
CA ASP A 39 -12.38 5.01 14.80
C ASP A 39 -12.49 3.79 13.87
N LEU A 40 -13.11 2.73 14.39
CA LEU A 40 -13.42 1.51 13.64
C LEU A 40 -14.23 1.79 12.37
N LEU A 41 -15.12 2.79 12.38
CA LEU A 41 -15.98 3.07 11.24
C LEU A 41 -15.15 3.67 10.09
N MET A 42 -14.25 4.59 10.39
CA MET A 42 -13.29 5.12 9.42
C MET A 42 -12.35 4.03 8.91
N LEU A 43 -11.79 3.23 9.83
CA LEU A 43 -10.90 2.10 9.49
C LEU A 43 -11.59 1.15 8.52
N MET A 44 -12.81 0.77 8.82
CA MET A 44 -13.52 -0.26 8.07
C MET A 44 -14.16 0.26 6.78
N LYS A 45 -14.53 1.55 6.73
CA LYS A 45 -14.85 2.21 5.45
C LYS A 45 -13.65 2.18 4.51
N ARG A 46 -12.45 2.44 5.02
CA ARG A 46 -11.19 2.37 4.26
C ARG A 46 -10.89 0.94 3.83
N MET A 47 -11.00 -0.05 4.73
CA MET A 47 -10.84 -1.47 4.39
C MET A 47 -11.79 -1.96 3.31
N ARG A 48 -13.08 -1.62 3.41
CA ARG A 48 -14.08 -2.02 2.41
C ARG A 48 -13.74 -1.45 1.03
N GLN A 49 -13.32 -0.19 0.99
CA GLN A 49 -12.97 0.49 -0.25
C GLN A 49 -11.67 -0.06 -0.88
N GLU A 50 -10.68 -0.41 -0.06
CA GLU A 50 -9.44 -1.07 -0.51
C GLU A 50 -9.69 -2.49 -1.03
N LEU A 51 -10.63 -3.23 -0.41
CA LEU A 51 -11.09 -4.52 -0.91
C LEU A 51 -11.83 -4.43 -2.24
N ASP A 52 -12.68 -3.43 -2.40
CA ASP A 52 -13.37 -3.15 -3.66
C ASP A 52 -12.34 -2.84 -4.78
N TYR A 53 -11.21 -2.20 -4.45
CA TYR A 53 -10.08 -1.98 -5.39
C TYR A 53 -9.36 -3.28 -5.75
N GLU A 54 -9.00 -4.12 -4.79
CA GLU A 54 -8.35 -5.41 -5.08
C GLU A 54 -9.25 -6.33 -5.93
N ALA A 55 -10.56 -6.31 -5.70
CA ALA A 55 -11.53 -7.04 -6.52
C ALA A 55 -11.60 -6.49 -7.97
N VAL A 56 -11.43 -5.18 -8.16
CA VAL A 56 -11.35 -4.54 -9.49
C VAL A 56 -9.99 -4.80 -10.16
N ARG A 57 -8.90 -4.79 -9.40
CA ARG A 57 -7.52 -5.10 -9.84
C ARG A 57 -7.36 -6.57 -10.22
N SER A 58 -8.00 -7.48 -9.48
CA SER A 58 -7.88 -8.93 -9.66
C SER A 58 -8.75 -9.49 -10.79
N GLY A 59 -9.20 -8.69 -11.76
CA GLY A 59 -10.04 -9.11 -12.88
C GLY A 59 -9.51 -10.35 -13.62
N ARG A 60 -9.77 -11.56 -13.09
CA ARG A 60 -9.29 -12.82 -13.64
C ARG A 60 -10.12 -13.18 -14.88
N LYS A 61 -9.54 -12.90 -16.04
CA LYS A 61 -9.00 -13.91 -16.97
C LYS A 61 -7.55 -13.44 -17.22
N THR A 62 -6.45 -14.09 -16.88
CA THR A 62 -6.06 -15.50 -16.70
C THR A 62 -4.68 -15.52 -16.01
N ALA A 63 -4.21 -16.70 -15.61
CA ALA A 63 -3.08 -16.99 -14.72
C ALA A 63 -1.65 -16.70 -15.24
N ALA A 64 -1.33 -15.47 -15.65
CA ALA A 64 0.04 -15.10 -16.05
C ALA A 64 0.55 -13.73 -15.56
N ASP A 65 -0.22 -12.99 -14.76
CA ASP A 65 0.28 -11.81 -14.04
C ASP A 65 0.85 -12.25 -12.70
N MET A 66 2.03 -12.83 -12.75
CA MET A 66 2.85 -13.15 -11.58
C MET A 66 3.54 -11.86 -11.14
N SER A 67 3.55 -11.59 -9.83
CA SER A 67 4.25 -10.49 -9.13
C SER A 67 3.42 -9.21 -8.85
N LEU A 68 2.91 -9.15 -7.61
CA LEU A 68 2.75 -8.00 -6.68
C LEU A 68 1.78 -8.38 -5.54
N PHE A 69 2.19 -9.32 -4.66
CA PHE A 69 1.39 -9.87 -3.55
C PHE A 69 0.07 -10.55 -3.98
N SER A 70 -0.40 -11.57 -3.25
CA SER A 70 -1.83 -11.89 -3.38
C SER A 70 -2.61 -10.64 -2.97
N PRO A 71 -3.69 -10.25 -3.65
CA PRO A 71 -4.63 -9.22 -3.19
C PRO A 71 -4.93 -9.34 -1.69
N GLU A 72 -5.06 -10.58 -1.21
CA GLU A 72 -5.30 -10.94 0.18
C GLU A 72 -4.12 -10.61 1.10
N THR A 73 -2.88 -10.75 0.63
CA THR A 73 -1.66 -10.46 1.42
C THR A 73 -1.42 -8.96 1.56
N ALA A 74 -1.59 -8.18 0.48
CA ALA A 74 -1.45 -6.73 0.54
C ALA A 74 -2.50 -6.11 1.47
N VAL A 75 -3.75 -6.59 1.39
CA VAL A 75 -4.83 -6.16 2.27
C VAL A 75 -4.57 -6.59 3.72
N ARG A 76 -4.18 -7.85 3.97
CA ARG A 76 -3.86 -8.33 5.32
C ARG A 76 -2.70 -7.55 5.97
N THR A 77 -1.62 -7.31 5.25
CA THR A 77 -0.47 -6.53 5.77
C THR A 77 -0.87 -5.09 6.12
N ARG A 78 -1.66 -4.42 5.28
CA ARG A 78 -2.15 -3.05 5.52
C ARG A 78 -3.10 -2.99 6.71
N ILE A 79 -3.97 -3.99 6.85
CA ILE A 79 -4.88 -4.10 7.98
C ILE A 79 -4.07 -4.33 9.26
N LYS A 80 -3.13 -5.27 9.26
CA LYS A 80 -2.27 -5.53 10.42
C LYS A 80 -1.50 -4.29 10.87
N HIS A 81 -0.85 -3.58 9.95
CA HIS A 81 -0.13 -2.34 10.27
C HIS A 81 -1.04 -1.30 10.92
N ARG A 82 -2.24 -1.08 10.35
CA ARG A 82 -3.16 -0.08 10.90
C ARG A 82 -3.76 -0.49 12.25
N LEU A 83 -3.95 -1.78 12.49
CA LEU A 83 -4.42 -2.31 13.77
C LEU A 83 -3.36 -2.25 14.88
N GLU A 84 -2.10 -2.39 14.52
CA GLU A 84 -0.96 -2.24 15.42
C GLU A 84 -0.67 -0.75 15.76
N GLY A 85 -1.48 0.19 15.25
CA GLY A 85 -1.27 1.63 15.44
C GLY A 85 -0.07 2.17 14.64
N VAL A 86 0.40 1.42 13.65
CA VAL A 86 1.44 1.86 12.72
C VAL A 86 0.82 2.88 11.77
N ASP A 87 1.41 4.06 11.73
CA ASP A 87 1.12 5.07 10.72
C ASP A 87 1.50 4.52 9.35
N ASP A 88 0.52 3.89 8.69
CA ASP A 88 0.62 3.26 7.38
C ASP A 88 0.05 4.17 6.27
N ASP A 89 -0.01 5.49 6.51
CA ASP A 89 -0.25 6.45 5.45
C ASP A 89 0.85 6.32 4.40
N PRO A 90 0.52 6.00 3.13
CA PRO A 90 1.53 5.67 2.15
C PRO A 90 2.46 6.85 1.86
N LEU A 91 1.95 8.08 1.89
CA LEU A 91 2.76 9.28 1.70
C LEU A 91 3.70 9.50 2.89
N GLY A 92 3.18 9.43 4.11
CA GLY A 92 3.96 9.55 5.35
C GLY A 92 5.10 8.53 5.43
N VAL A 93 4.81 7.25 5.17
CA VAL A 93 5.80 6.16 5.15
C VAL A 93 6.86 6.40 4.09
N LEU A 94 6.47 6.71 2.85
CA LEU A 94 7.42 6.92 1.75
C LEU A 94 8.37 8.07 2.04
N MET A 95 7.87 9.17 2.60
CA MET A 95 8.68 10.34 2.96
C MET A 95 9.57 10.07 4.19
N ARG A 96 9.00 9.49 5.24
CA ARG A 96 9.69 9.28 6.53
C ARG A 96 10.74 8.17 6.45
N ASP A 97 10.37 7.01 5.91
CA ASP A 97 11.17 5.79 6.03
C ASP A 97 12.03 5.57 4.77
N TYR A 98 11.47 5.87 3.60
CA TYR A 98 12.16 5.69 2.30
C TYR A 98 12.71 6.98 1.69
N ARG A 99 12.57 8.11 2.43
CA ARG A 99 13.11 9.44 2.10
C ARG A 99 12.64 10.00 0.75
N PHE A 100 11.47 9.59 0.27
CA PHE A 100 10.88 10.18 -0.93
C PHE A 100 10.67 11.68 -0.73
N THR A 101 11.10 12.48 -1.70
CA THR A 101 10.87 13.93 -1.68
C THR A 101 9.49 14.27 -2.26
N VAL A 102 9.01 15.46 -1.95
CA VAL A 102 7.76 15.99 -2.51
C VAL A 102 7.85 16.04 -4.05
N ASP A 103 8.99 16.44 -4.60
CA ASP A 103 9.25 16.47 -6.04
C ASP A 103 9.28 15.08 -6.67
N GLU A 104 9.88 14.08 -6.01
CA GLU A 104 9.88 12.69 -6.48
C GLU A 104 8.44 12.16 -6.56
N LEU A 105 7.64 12.35 -5.50
CA LEU A 105 6.24 11.91 -5.47
C LEU A 105 5.38 12.66 -6.49
N ALA A 106 5.54 13.97 -6.61
CA ALA A 106 4.86 14.78 -7.63
C ALA A 106 5.16 14.27 -9.05
N SER A 107 6.43 13.97 -9.32
CA SER A 107 6.87 13.43 -10.61
C SER A 107 6.30 12.04 -10.88
N LEU A 108 6.30 11.15 -9.87
CA LEU A 108 5.77 9.79 -9.99
C LEU A 108 4.26 9.77 -10.24
N LEU A 109 3.51 10.60 -9.52
CA LEU A 109 2.07 10.72 -9.67
C LEU A 109 1.66 11.58 -10.88
N SER A 110 2.61 12.17 -11.61
CA SER A 110 2.36 13.10 -12.72
C SER A 110 1.47 14.29 -12.31
N MET A 111 1.69 14.83 -11.11
CA MET A 111 0.89 15.91 -10.52
C MET A 111 1.76 17.09 -10.10
N PRO A 112 1.20 18.31 -10.02
CA PRO A 112 1.90 19.45 -9.43
C PRO A 112 2.30 19.19 -7.97
N VAL A 113 3.46 19.71 -7.57
CA VAL A 113 3.95 19.70 -6.17
C VAL A 113 2.90 20.21 -5.19
N THR A 114 2.13 21.23 -5.57
CA THR A 114 1.05 21.80 -4.76
C THR A 114 -0.03 20.79 -4.37
N ASN A 115 -0.27 19.76 -5.19
CA ASN A 115 -1.25 18.72 -4.88
C ASN A 115 -0.69 17.77 -3.82
N ILE A 116 0.61 17.43 -3.88
CA ILE A 116 1.27 16.65 -2.83
C ILE A 116 1.28 17.44 -1.52
N GLU A 117 1.61 18.73 -1.57
CA GLU A 117 1.55 19.59 -0.39
C GLU A 117 0.14 19.74 0.18
N ALA A 118 -0.89 19.76 -0.67
CA ALA A 118 -2.28 19.72 -0.21
C ALA A 118 -2.55 18.41 0.54
N ARG A 119 -2.10 17.26 0.00
CA ARG A 119 -2.22 15.94 0.64
C ARG A 119 -1.42 15.80 1.94
N ILE A 120 -0.33 16.53 2.10
CA ILE A 120 0.43 16.61 3.37
C ILE A 120 -0.35 17.39 4.45
N ARG A 121 -1.11 18.41 4.06
CA ARG A 121 -1.89 19.24 5.00
C ARG A 121 -3.24 18.62 5.35
N ASP A 122 -3.81 17.87 4.41
CA ASP A 122 -5.13 17.26 4.50
C ASP A 122 -5.10 15.87 3.87
N ASP A 123 -5.31 14.85 4.69
CA ASP A 123 -5.24 13.45 4.26
C ASP A 123 -6.28 13.09 3.20
N ASP A 124 -7.39 13.82 3.16
CA ASP A 124 -8.47 13.58 2.20
C ASP A 124 -8.29 14.37 0.88
N ALA A 125 -7.19 15.12 0.70
CA ALA A 125 -7.02 16.02 -0.45
C ALA A 125 -7.00 15.32 -1.82
N PHE A 126 -6.56 14.06 -1.88
CA PHE A 126 -6.66 13.25 -3.11
C PHE A 126 -8.04 12.62 -3.27
N GLY A 127 -8.82 12.52 -2.20
CA GLY A 127 -10.01 11.71 -2.13
C GLY A 127 -9.66 10.23 -1.98
N LEU A 128 -10.34 9.58 -1.05
CA LEU A 128 -10.29 8.14 -0.85
C LEU A 128 -10.74 7.46 -2.17
N ASN A 129 -9.92 6.55 -2.70
CA ASN A 129 -10.13 5.83 -3.98
C ASN A 129 -9.91 6.62 -5.26
N SER A 130 -9.07 7.64 -5.18
CA SER A 130 -8.52 8.25 -6.38
C SER A 130 -7.32 7.45 -6.89
N GLU A 131 -7.09 7.49 -8.20
CA GLU A 131 -5.92 6.89 -8.85
C GLU A 131 -4.58 7.30 -8.18
N PRO A 132 -4.35 8.58 -7.79
CA PRO A 132 -3.12 8.97 -7.10
C PRO A 132 -2.95 8.35 -5.72
N GLU A 133 -4.03 8.21 -4.94
CA GLU A 133 -3.97 7.56 -3.63
C GLU A 133 -3.59 6.08 -3.79
N TRP A 134 -4.13 5.40 -4.81
CA TRP A 134 -3.77 4.01 -5.12
C TRP A 134 -2.32 3.85 -5.59
N GLN A 135 -1.84 4.74 -6.44
CA GLN A 135 -0.45 4.73 -6.88
C GLN A 135 0.53 4.91 -5.70
N LEU A 136 0.19 5.76 -4.71
CA LEU A 136 0.97 5.88 -3.48
C LEU A 136 1.05 4.55 -2.72
N PHE A 137 -0.06 3.82 -2.61
CA PHE A 137 -0.07 2.49 -1.98
C PHE A 137 0.78 1.47 -2.74
N ASP A 138 0.75 1.48 -4.07
CA ASP A 138 1.59 0.59 -4.88
C ASP A 138 3.08 0.88 -4.69
N ILE A 139 3.47 2.16 -4.70
CA ILE A 139 4.85 2.59 -4.48
C ILE A 139 5.31 2.20 -3.06
N ARG A 140 4.46 2.41 -2.04
CA ARG A 140 4.76 2.03 -0.66
C ARG A 140 4.96 0.53 -0.51
N ASN A 141 4.09 -0.28 -1.10
CA ASN A 141 4.20 -1.73 -1.04
C ASN A 141 5.51 -2.22 -1.67
N LEU A 142 5.90 -1.64 -2.81
CA LEU A 142 7.17 -1.97 -3.44
C LEU A 142 8.36 -1.55 -2.56
N ALA A 143 8.28 -0.40 -1.89
CA ALA A 143 9.31 0.06 -0.96
C ALA A 143 9.45 -0.90 0.24
N TYR A 144 8.34 -1.38 0.79
CA TYR A 144 8.32 -2.45 1.80
C TYR A 144 8.95 -3.74 1.28
N ARG A 145 8.63 -4.16 0.05
CA ARG A 145 9.26 -5.34 -0.55
C ARG A 145 10.77 -5.17 -0.70
N ALA A 146 11.21 -3.98 -1.11
CA ALA A 146 12.62 -3.67 -1.21
C ALA A 146 13.30 -3.70 0.18
N ASP A 147 12.62 -3.24 1.23
CA ASP A 147 13.08 -3.35 2.62
C ASP A 147 13.25 -4.81 3.04
N GLU A 148 12.23 -5.65 2.84
CA GLU A 148 12.29 -7.08 3.15
C GLU A 148 13.47 -7.78 2.46
N VAL A 149 13.68 -7.51 1.17
CA VAL A 149 14.72 -8.14 0.36
C VAL A 149 16.11 -7.62 0.73
N LEU A 150 16.25 -6.34 1.08
CA LEU A 150 17.54 -5.68 1.31
C LEU A 150 17.89 -5.55 2.81
N GLY A 151 16.94 -5.85 3.68
CA GLY A 151 17.05 -5.99 5.14
C GLY A 151 16.89 -4.71 5.97
N GLU A 152 16.83 -3.53 5.36
CA GLU A 152 16.51 -2.28 6.07
C GLU A 152 16.01 -1.18 5.10
N ALA A 153 15.07 -0.35 5.56
CA ALA A 153 14.47 0.75 4.78
C ALA A 153 15.50 1.68 4.13
N GLU A 154 16.59 1.97 4.84
CA GLU A 154 17.66 2.86 4.36
C GLU A 154 18.46 2.23 3.21
N LYS A 155 18.66 0.90 3.19
CA LYS A 155 19.23 0.21 2.02
C LYS A 155 18.27 0.22 0.85
N ALA A 156 16.99 -0.01 1.11
CA ALA A 156 15.95 0.06 0.08
C ALA A 156 15.88 1.45 -0.56
N ALA A 157 15.84 2.51 0.24
CA ALA A 157 15.83 3.90 -0.23
C ALA A 157 17.03 4.23 -1.12
N ARG A 158 18.23 3.77 -0.76
CA ARG A 158 19.44 3.95 -1.59
C ARG A 158 19.40 3.12 -2.86
N TRP A 159 18.93 1.87 -2.78
CA TRP A 159 18.84 0.98 -3.94
C TRP A 159 17.84 1.51 -4.98
N LEU A 160 16.68 2.02 -4.53
CA LEU A 160 15.66 2.61 -5.41
C LEU A 160 16.21 3.76 -6.26
N ARG A 161 17.18 4.52 -5.74
CA ARG A 161 17.80 5.66 -6.44
C ARG A 161 19.06 5.29 -7.23
N LYS A 162 19.56 4.08 -7.07
CA LYS A 162 20.81 3.65 -7.72
C LYS A 162 20.50 3.15 -9.13
N PRO A 163 21.19 3.66 -10.17
CA PRO A 163 21.13 3.08 -11.52
C PRO A 163 21.31 1.56 -11.50
N ASN A 164 20.40 0.84 -12.15
CA ASN A 164 20.44 -0.62 -12.23
C ASN A 164 20.63 -1.08 -13.67
N ARG A 165 21.61 -1.97 -13.89
CA ARG A 165 21.93 -2.49 -15.22
C ARG A 165 20.79 -3.30 -15.84
N ALA A 166 20.05 -4.05 -15.03
CA ALA A 166 18.86 -4.79 -15.48
C ALA A 166 17.73 -3.86 -15.96
N LEU A 167 17.75 -2.59 -15.56
CA LEU A 167 16.81 -1.55 -15.98
C LEU A 167 17.40 -0.62 -17.04
N ASN A 168 18.40 -1.08 -17.82
CA ASN A 168 19.12 -0.30 -18.83
C ASN A 168 19.84 0.94 -18.28
N GLY A 169 20.28 0.90 -17.02
CA GLY A 169 20.97 2.01 -16.36
C GLY A 169 20.04 3.06 -15.76
N GLU A 170 18.72 2.87 -15.85
CA GLU A 170 17.78 3.68 -15.09
C GLU A 170 17.71 3.23 -13.62
N ALA A 171 17.33 4.15 -12.74
CA ALA A 171 17.10 3.84 -11.33
C ALA A 171 15.72 3.17 -11.16
N PRO A 172 15.55 2.21 -10.24
CA PRO A 172 14.24 1.64 -9.96
C PRO A 172 13.14 2.67 -9.70
N LEU A 173 13.48 3.76 -8.99
CA LEU A 173 12.56 4.86 -8.69
C LEU A 173 11.95 5.48 -9.96
N SER A 174 12.70 5.62 -11.06
CA SER A 174 12.15 6.22 -12.29
C SER A 174 11.13 5.34 -13.01
N ARG A 175 11.02 4.06 -12.64
CA ARG A 175 10.04 3.12 -13.20
C ARG A 175 8.72 3.12 -12.44
N LEU A 176 8.64 3.76 -11.27
CA LEU A 176 7.48 3.61 -10.38
C LEU A 176 6.26 4.43 -10.80
N ALA A 177 6.37 5.26 -11.83
CA ALA A 177 5.27 6.07 -12.35
C ALA A 177 4.23 5.27 -13.13
N THR A 178 4.56 4.04 -13.54
CA THR A 178 3.62 3.17 -14.27
C THR A 178 3.56 1.78 -13.65
N ARG A 179 2.42 1.13 -13.81
CA ARG A 179 2.20 -0.23 -13.31
C ARG A 179 3.21 -1.23 -13.88
N GLU A 180 3.48 -1.14 -15.17
CA GLU A 180 4.45 -2.00 -15.85
C GLU A 180 5.86 -1.81 -15.27
N GLY A 181 6.23 -0.58 -14.94
CA GLY A 181 7.53 -0.29 -14.34
C GLY A 181 7.64 -0.78 -12.90
N ILE A 182 6.57 -0.69 -12.10
CA ILE A 182 6.51 -1.30 -10.75
C ILE A 182 6.70 -2.81 -10.84
N GLN A 183 6.00 -3.49 -11.76
CA GLN A 183 6.15 -4.94 -11.97
C GLN A 183 7.58 -5.32 -12.38
N GLN A 184 8.24 -4.53 -13.23
CA GLN A 184 9.64 -4.76 -13.60
C GLN A 184 10.58 -4.64 -12.40
N VAL A 185 10.38 -3.63 -11.54
CA VAL A 185 11.20 -3.43 -10.35
C VAL A 185 10.96 -4.54 -9.32
N GLU A 186 9.73 -5.02 -9.20
CA GLU A 186 9.44 -6.14 -8.29
C GLU A 186 10.06 -7.46 -8.79
N ALA A 187 9.91 -7.79 -10.08
CA ALA A 187 10.56 -8.96 -10.65
C ALA A 187 12.08 -8.92 -10.45
N LEU A 188 12.67 -7.73 -10.50
CA LEU A 188 14.07 -7.51 -10.18
C LEU A 188 14.40 -7.75 -8.70
N LEU A 189 13.54 -7.30 -7.77
CA LEU A 189 13.69 -7.61 -6.34
C LEU A 189 13.59 -9.11 -6.06
N GLU A 190 12.72 -9.82 -6.77
CA GLU A 190 12.60 -11.28 -6.63
C GLU A 190 13.90 -11.98 -7.05
N ILE A 191 14.47 -11.60 -8.19
CA ILE A 191 15.78 -12.10 -8.65
C ILE A 191 16.88 -11.83 -7.61
N ILE A 192 16.88 -10.63 -7.00
CA ILE A 192 17.83 -10.28 -5.93
C ILE A 192 17.62 -11.16 -4.70
N SER A 193 16.36 -11.44 -4.34
CA SER A 193 16.02 -12.30 -3.19
C SER A 193 16.51 -13.74 -3.36
N GLU A 194 16.55 -14.23 -4.60
CA GLU A 194 17.12 -15.54 -4.95
C GLU A 194 18.67 -15.54 -4.96
N GLY A 195 19.31 -14.38 -4.74
CA GLY A 195 20.76 -14.23 -4.70
C GLY A 195 21.42 -14.12 -6.09
N ILE A 196 20.64 -13.86 -7.13
CA ILE A 196 21.14 -13.74 -8.51
C ILE A 196 21.72 -12.32 -8.71
N PRO A 197 22.97 -12.18 -9.20
CA PRO A 197 23.56 -10.87 -9.43
C PRO A 197 22.96 -10.16 -10.65
N THR A 198 22.45 -8.95 -10.45
CA THR A 198 21.83 -8.08 -11.47
C THR A 198 22.73 -6.91 -11.86
#